data_AF-A0A3B9GPV6-F1
#
_entry.id   AF-A0A3B9GPV6-F1
#
_cell.length_a   1.000
_cell.length_b   1.000
_cell.length_c   1.000
_cell.angle_alpha   90.00
_cell.angle_beta   90.00
_cell.angle_gamma   90.00
#
_symmetry.space_group_name_H-M   'P 1'
#
loop_
_entity.id
_entity.type
_entity.pdbx_description
1 polymer ?
#
loop_
_entity_poly.entity_id
_entity_poly.type
_entity_poly.pdbx_seq_one_letter_code
_entity_poly.pdbx_strand_id
1 'polypeptide(L)'
;MKKLVLTMVALVAMATTSFAQFSASDLQMIEKVVNDYCSSSYSLPSVSYSVPSVNYSVPSVTYSVPNTMNYNTTTVSGYTRSNGTYVQSHVRTMPNSTNWDNFSTKGNSNPFTGSTGYRARDYSSGAYNYGAGHTIHTGSRGGQYYYNSNGHKTYVPKRNLW
;
A
#
# COMPACT_ATOMS: atom_id res chain seq x y z
N MET A 1 54.86 76.00 -55.67
CA MET A 1 54.81 74.54 -55.39
C MET A 1 55.60 74.17 -54.13
N LYS A 2 55.26 74.69 -52.94
CA LYS A 2 55.85 74.25 -51.65
C LYS A 2 54.91 74.32 -50.43
N LYS A 3 53.66 74.79 -50.57
CA LYS A 3 52.70 74.91 -49.45
C LYS A 3 51.70 73.75 -49.31
N LEU A 4 51.72 72.77 -50.23
CA LEU A 4 50.74 71.67 -50.23
C LEU A 4 51.28 70.35 -49.64
N VAL A 5 52.60 70.20 -49.47
CA VAL A 5 53.21 68.97 -48.91
C VAL A 5 53.32 69.03 -47.38
N LEU A 6 53.29 70.23 -46.78
CA LEU A 6 53.44 70.40 -45.33
C LEU A 6 52.16 70.06 -44.54
N THR A 7 50.99 70.10 -45.17
CA THR A 7 49.70 69.81 -44.50
C THR A 7 49.41 68.32 -44.35
N MET A 8 50.05 67.45 -45.15
CA MET A 8 49.85 65.99 -45.06
C MET A 8 50.75 65.31 -44.00
N VAL A 9 51.78 66.00 -43.49
CA VAL A 9 52.64 65.47 -42.40
C VAL A 9 52.05 65.81 -41.02
N ALA A 10 51.34 66.93 -40.90
CA ALA A 10 50.68 67.32 -39.64
C ALA A 10 49.46 66.43 -39.28
N LEU A 11 48.79 65.85 -40.27
CA LEU A 11 47.60 65.03 -40.04
C LEU A 11 47.92 63.61 -39.54
N VAL A 12 49.10 63.07 -39.84
CA VAL A 12 49.51 61.72 -39.41
C VAL A 12 50.05 61.71 -37.97
N ALA A 13 50.57 62.84 -37.46
CA ALA A 13 51.06 62.93 -36.08
C ALA A 13 49.94 63.10 -35.02
N MET A 14 48.71 63.43 -35.42
CA MET A 14 47.57 63.60 -34.50
C MET A 14 46.70 62.34 -34.33
N ALA A 15 46.98 61.25 -35.05
CA ALA A 15 46.15 60.05 -35.03
C ALA A 15 46.55 59.00 -33.97
N THR A 16 47.61 59.21 -33.17
CA THR A 16 48.15 58.17 -32.27
C THR A 16 48.19 58.51 -30.78
N THR A 17 47.58 59.61 -30.32
CA THR A 17 47.54 59.92 -28.88
C THR A 17 46.11 60.03 -28.36
N SER A 18 45.38 58.93 -28.45
CA SER A 18 44.09 58.74 -27.77
C SER A 18 44.21 57.65 -26.72
N PHE A 19 45.15 57.79 -25.80
CA PHE A 19 45.11 57.08 -24.52
C PHE A 19 44.86 58.14 -23.45
N ALA A 20 43.65 58.16 -22.90
CA ALA A 20 43.35 58.95 -21.72
C ALA A 20 44.29 58.51 -20.59
N GLN A 21 45.11 59.43 -20.08
CA GLN A 21 45.87 59.20 -18.85
C GLN A 21 44.88 59.31 -17.68
N PHE A 22 44.58 58.17 -17.04
CA PHE A 22 43.88 58.16 -15.76
C PHE A 22 44.80 58.70 -14.66
N SER A 23 44.29 59.62 -13.84
CA SER A 23 45.03 60.23 -12.74
C SER A 23 44.98 59.34 -11.49
N ALA A 24 45.96 59.44 -10.60
CA ALA A 24 45.96 58.67 -9.34
C ALA A 24 44.73 58.96 -8.44
N SER A 25 44.11 60.13 -8.59
CA SER A 25 42.83 60.48 -7.95
C SER A 25 41.65 59.63 -8.46
N ASP A 26 41.67 59.17 -9.72
CA ASP A 26 40.61 58.34 -10.29
C ASP A 26 40.62 56.92 -9.72
N LEU A 27 41.81 56.41 -9.34
CA LEU A 27 41.95 55.11 -8.67
C LEU A 27 41.51 55.16 -7.20
N GLN A 28 41.67 56.30 -6.51
CA GLN A 28 41.18 56.46 -5.14
C GLN A 28 39.65 56.49 -5.04
N MET A 29 38.98 56.95 -6.11
CA MET A 29 37.52 56.91 -6.19
C MET A 29 37.00 55.48 -6.36
N ILE A 30 37.77 54.61 -7.04
CA ILE A 30 37.43 53.20 -7.23
C ILE A 30 37.65 52.39 -5.95
N GLU A 31 38.75 52.59 -5.21
CA GLU A 31 38.98 51.90 -3.92
C GLU A 31 37.94 52.26 -2.85
N LYS A 32 37.48 53.53 -2.80
CA LYS A 32 36.39 53.93 -1.89
C LYS A 32 35.06 53.28 -2.26
N VAL A 33 34.73 53.20 -3.55
CA VAL A 33 33.49 52.54 -4.02
C VAL A 33 33.51 51.04 -3.75
N VAL A 34 34.65 50.37 -3.91
CA VAL A 34 34.75 48.91 -3.64
C VAL A 34 34.64 48.59 -2.15
N ASN A 35 35.20 49.42 -1.26
CA ASN A 35 35.18 49.16 0.18
C ASN A 35 33.82 49.46 0.85
N ASP A 36 33.03 50.41 0.36
CA ASP A 36 31.68 50.68 0.90
C ASP A 36 30.66 49.58 0.56
N TYR A 37 30.89 48.81 -0.51
CA TYR A 37 29.93 47.80 -1.00
C TYR A 37 30.10 46.39 -0.41
N CYS A 38 31.13 46.12 0.40
CA CYS A 38 31.41 44.76 0.90
C CYS A 38 31.51 44.68 2.43
N SER A 39 30.64 45.34 3.18
CA SER A 39 30.57 45.15 4.65
C SER A 39 29.18 45.44 5.25
N SER A 40 28.12 44.92 4.63
CA SER A 40 26.80 44.90 5.27
C SER A 40 26.40 43.48 5.63
N SER A 41 26.78 43.05 6.84
CA SER A 41 26.30 41.81 7.47
C SER A 41 25.02 42.10 8.25
N TYR A 42 23.87 41.81 7.66
CA TYR A 42 22.59 41.89 8.36
C TYR A 42 22.31 40.58 9.10
N SER A 43 22.10 40.67 10.41
CA SER A 43 21.63 39.54 11.22
C SER A 43 20.10 39.48 11.16
N LEU A 44 19.54 38.39 10.63
CA LEU A 44 18.09 38.16 10.59
C LEU A 44 17.61 37.58 11.93
N PRO A 45 16.47 38.04 12.48
CA PRO A 45 15.88 37.42 13.65
C PRO A 45 15.30 36.04 13.30
N SER A 46 15.72 35.01 14.04
CA SER A 46 15.10 33.68 13.95
C SER A 46 13.85 33.63 14.82
N VAL A 47 12.70 33.35 14.23
CA VAL A 47 11.44 33.12 14.96
C VAL A 47 11.20 31.61 15.07
N SER A 48 11.23 31.10 16.30
CA SER A 48 10.85 29.72 16.62
C SER A 48 9.36 29.66 16.93
N TYR A 49 8.60 28.87 16.15
CA TYR A 49 7.19 28.59 16.42
C TYR A 49 6.99 27.12 16.77
N SER A 50 6.17 26.86 17.78
CA SER A 50 5.78 25.50 18.17
C SER A 50 4.68 25.00 17.24
N VAL A 51 4.94 23.93 16.49
CA VAL A 51 3.92 23.29 15.64
C VAL A 51 3.04 22.37 16.49
N PRO A 52 1.71 22.51 16.46
CA PRO A 52 0.83 21.58 17.14
C PRO A 52 0.96 20.17 16.54
N SER A 53 1.26 19.18 17.39
CA SER A 53 1.15 17.77 17.03
C SER A 53 -0.33 17.40 16.95
N VAL A 54 -0.75 16.88 15.79
CA VAL A 54 -2.08 16.32 15.60
C VAL A 54 -1.95 14.79 15.68
N ASN A 55 -2.60 14.18 16.67
CA ASN A 55 -2.74 12.73 16.73
C ASN A 55 -3.90 12.32 15.82
N TYR A 56 -3.57 11.70 14.69
CA TYR A 56 -4.56 11.08 13.82
C TYR A 56 -4.82 9.66 14.32
N SER A 57 -6.04 9.40 14.81
CA SER A 57 -6.51 8.03 15.01
C SER A 57 -6.73 7.39 13.65
N VAL A 58 -5.85 6.48 13.24
CA VAL A 58 -6.05 5.67 12.04
C VAL A 58 -7.24 4.74 12.32
N PRO A 59 -8.34 4.83 11.56
CA PRO A 59 -9.45 3.90 11.70
C PRO A 59 -8.94 2.49 11.38
N SER A 60 -9.21 1.55 12.28
CA SER A 60 -9.07 0.13 12.01
C SER A 60 -9.96 -0.22 10.81
N VAL A 61 -9.34 -0.50 9.67
CA VAL A 61 -10.05 -1.05 8.51
C VAL A 61 -10.19 -2.56 8.74
N THR A 62 -11.34 -2.98 9.25
CA THR A 62 -11.75 -4.38 9.12
C THR A 62 -12.12 -4.62 7.66
N TYR A 63 -11.24 -5.30 6.92
CA TYR A 63 -11.59 -5.87 5.63
C TYR A 63 -12.66 -6.94 5.84
N SER A 64 -13.92 -6.59 5.60
CA SER A 64 -14.93 -7.60 5.28
C SER A 64 -14.52 -8.22 3.96
N VAL A 65 -13.75 -9.32 4.02
CA VAL A 65 -13.47 -10.14 2.84
C VAL A 65 -14.84 -10.48 2.25
N PRO A 66 -15.19 -9.99 1.06
CA PRO A 66 -16.48 -10.26 0.47
C PRO A 66 -16.64 -11.77 0.38
N ASN A 67 -17.78 -12.30 0.79
CA ASN A 67 -18.06 -13.72 0.74
C ASN A 67 -18.10 -14.14 -0.74
N THR A 68 -16.95 -14.52 -1.28
CA THR A 68 -16.84 -14.99 -2.66
C THR A 68 -17.36 -16.41 -2.66
N MET A 69 -18.66 -16.61 -2.91
CA MET A 69 -19.21 -17.95 -3.09
C MET A 69 -18.53 -18.62 -4.25
N ASN A 70 -18.34 -19.93 -4.15
CA ASN A 70 -17.99 -20.72 -5.31
C ASN A 70 -19.25 -20.96 -6.15
N TYR A 71 -19.34 -20.31 -7.30
CA TYR A 71 -20.41 -20.58 -8.24
C TYR A 71 -20.17 -21.84 -9.09
N ASN A 72 -18.96 -22.41 -9.05
CA ASN A 72 -18.72 -23.72 -9.63
C ASN A 72 -19.31 -24.80 -8.72
N THR A 73 -20.24 -25.58 -9.26
CA THR A 73 -21.04 -26.53 -8.49
C THR A 73 -21.03 -27.91 -9.11
N THR A 74 -21.34 -28.89 -8.27
CA THR A 74 -21.56 -30.27 -8.68
C THR A 74 -22.83 -30.80 -8.03
N THR A 75 -23.57 -31.62 -8.78
CA THR A 75 -24.72 -32.36 -8.25
C THR A 75 -24.24 -33.64 -7.58
N VAL A 76 -24.77 -33.91 -6.40
CA VAL A 76 -24.60 -35.19 -5.69
C VAL A 76 -25.89 -35.97 -5.85
N SER A 77 -25.79 -37.19 -6.40
CA SER A 77 -26.93 -38.10 -6.52
C SER A 77 -27.48 -38.48 -5.15
N GLY A 78 -28.78 -38.75 -5.08
CA GLY A 78 -29.40 -39.27 -3.87
C GLY A 78 -28.86 -40.67 -3.52
N TYR A 79 -28.84 -41.00 -2.24
CA TYR A 79 -28.36 -42.29 -1.74
C TYR A 79 -29.00 -42.66 -0.42
N THR A 80 -28.97 -43.94 -0.07
CA THR A 80 -29.47 -44.45 1.22
C THR A 80 -28.30 -44.66 2.17
N ARG A 81 -28.38 -44.08 3.38
CA ARG A 81 -27.36 -44.28 4.43
C ARG A 81 -27.48 -45.69 5.01
N SER A 82 -26.42 -46.17 5.66
CA SER A 82 -26.41 -47.50 6.30
C SER A 82 -27.49 -47.68 7.37
N ASN A 83 -27.96 -46.59 7.98
CA ASN A 83 -29.08 -46.59 8.93
C ASN A 83 -30.47 -46.56 8.27
N GLY A 84 -30.56 -46.75 6.95
CA GLY A 84 -31.81 -46.75 6.18
C GLY A 84 -32.36 -45.38 5.79
N THR A 85 -31.78 -44.26 6.27
CA THR A 85 -32.26 -42.92 5.93
C THR A 85 -31.90 -42.55 4.49
N TYR A 86 -32.89 -42.24 3.66
CA TYR A 86 -32.67 -41.71 2.31
C TYR A 86 -32.18 -40.25 2.33
N VAL A 87 -31.20 -39.95 1.47
CA VAL A 87 -30.66 -38.61 1.24
C VAL A 87 -31.04 -38.19 -0.17
N GLN A 88 -31.79 -37.11 -0.30
CA GLN A 88 -32.14 -36.56 -1.60
C GLN A 88 -30.89 -36.04 -2.35
N SER A 89 -30.95 -36.06 -3.69
CA SER A 89 -29.97 -35.37 -4.52
C SER A 89 -29.94 -33.88 -4.18
N HIS A 90 -28.74 -33.30 -4.22
CA HIS A 90 -28.54 -31.89 -3.90
C HIS A 90 -27.35 -31.32 -4.66
N VAL A 91 -27.34 -29.99 -4.80
CA VAL A 91 -26.22 -29.25 -5.38
C VAL A 91 -25.30 -28.79 -4.26
N ARG A 92 -23.99 -28.90 -4.49
CA ARG A 92 -22.96 -28.36 -3.61
C ARG A 92 -21.88 -27.64 -4.41
N THR A 93 -21.14 -26.78 -3.75
CA THR A 93 -19.93 -26.17 -4.30
C THR A 93 -18.86 -27.22 -4.61
N MET A 94 -18.08 -26.97 -5.66
CA MET A 94 -16.95 -27.83 -6.02
C MET A 94 -15.94 -27.86 -4.85
N PRO A 95 -15.41 -29.05 -4.46
CA PRO A 95 -14.50 -29.15 -3.34
C PRO A 95 -13.17 -28.44 -3.63
N ASN A 96 -12.68 -27.68 -2.66
CA ASN A 96 -11.34 -27.09 -2.67
C ASN A 96 -10.68 -27.21 -1.28
N SER A 97 -9.57 -26.50 -1.07
CA SER A 97 -8.77 -26.60 0.16
C SER A 97 -9.39 -25.94 1.38
N THR A 98 -10.44 -25.12 1.27
CA THR A 98 -11.11 -24.49 2.42
C THR A 98 -12.63 -24.58 2.27
N ASN A 99 -13.36 -24.25 3.32
CA ASN A 99 -14.81 -24.13 3.22
C ASN A 99 -15.32 -22.69 3.03
N TRP A 100 -14.46 -21.69 2.86
CA TRP A 100 -14.85 -20.28 2.97
C TRP A 100 -15.93 -19.87 1.96
N ASP A 101 -15.87 -20.45 0.77
CA ASP A 101 -16.70 -20.17 -0.39
C ASP A 101 -17.87 -21.16 -0.56
N ASN A 102 -18.00 -22.15 0.35
CA ASN A 102 -19.10 -23.12 0.30
C ASN A 102 -20.44 -22.48 0.68
N PHE A 103 -21.54 -22.89 0.03
CA PHE A 103 -22.89 -22.38 0.34
C PHE A 103 -23.30 -22.61 1.80
N SER A 104 -22.81 -23.69 2.43
CA SER A 104 -23.14 -24.03 3.82
C SER A 104 -22.38 -23.20 4.88
N THR A 105 -21.43 -22.38 4.46
CA THR A 105 -20.55 -21.61 5.35
C THR A 105 -21.23 -20.35 5.87
N LYS A 106 -20.87 -19.93 7.09
CA LYS A 106 -21.55 -18.85 7.80
C LYS A 106 -21.51 -17.55 7.01
N GLY A 107 -22.70 -17.00 6.78
CA GLY A 107 -22.92 -15.75 6.02
C GLY A 107 -23.02 -15.98 4.51
N ASN A 108 -22.90 -17.21 4.03
CA ASN A 108 -23.02 -17.53 2.63
C ASN A 108 -24.47 -17.87 2.25
N SER A 109 -24.91 -17.47 1.06
CA SER A 109 -26.26 -17.77 0.58
C SER A 109 -26.20 -18.86 -0.47
N ASN A 110 -27.08 -19.85 -0.35
CA ASN A 110 -27.27 -20.89 -1.35
C ASN A 110 -28.27 -20.41 -2.42
N PRO A 111 -27.84 -20.16 -3.67
CA PRO A 111 -28.74 -19.66 -4.71
C PRO A 111 -29.81 -20.69 -5.13
N PHE A 112 -29.59 -21.99 -4.88
CA PHE A 112 -30.52 -23.05 -5.28
C PHE A 112 -31.67 -23.24 -4.29
N THR A 113 -31.46 -22.90 -3.01
CA THR A 113 -32.46 -23.13 -1.95
C THR A 113 -32.87 -21.85 -1.21
N GLY A 114 -32.21 -20.72 -1.47
CA GLY A 114 -32.39 -19.47 -0.72
C GLY A 114 -31.89 -19.51 0.72
N SER A 115 -31.32 -20.63 1.17
CA SER A 115 -30.90 -20.81 2.56
C SER A 115 -29.57 -20.12 2.84
N THR A 116 -29.41 -19.59 4.05
CA THR A 116 -28.12 -19.05 4.52
C THR A 116 -27.31 -20.12 5.25
N GLY A 117 -26.04 -20.24 4.92
CA GLY A 117 -25.08 -21.11 5.56
C GLY A 117 -24.76 -20.68 6.99
N TYR A 118 -24.43 -21.67 7.82
CA TYR A 118 -24.25 -21.53 9.26
C TYR A 118 -22.97 -22.21 9.77
N ARG A 119 -22.25 -22.95 8.92
CA ARG A 119 -21.01 -23.63 9.32
C ARG A 119 -19.87 -22.63 9.49
N ALA A 120 -19.12 -22.72 10.59
CA ALA A 120 -17.96 -21.84 10.77
C ALA A 120 -16.93 -22.01 9.64
N ARG A 121 -16.26 -20.89 9.31
CA ARG A 121 -15.16 -20.89 8.35
C ARG A 121 -13.96 -21.64 8.92
N ASP A 122 -13.24 -22.34 8.06
CA ASP A 122 -11.94 -22.93 8.40
C ASP A 122 -11.01 -21.84 8.94
N TYR A 123 -10.26 -22.16 9.99
CA TYR A 123 -9.30 -21.28 10.67
C TYR A 123 -9.91 -20.02 11.29
N SER A 124 -11.23 -19.99 11.51
CA SER A 124 -11.89 -18.92 12.27
C SER A 124 -12.03 -19.27 13.75
N SER A 125 -12.25 -18.26 14.59
CA SER A 125 -12.56 -18.46 16.03
C SER A 125 -13.77 -19.39 16.23
N GLY A 126 -14.78 -19.29 15.36
CA GLY A 126 -15.96 -20.16 15.38
C GLY A 126 -15.65 -21.65 15.12
N ALA A 127 -14.53 -21.98 14.46
CA ALA A 127 -14.16 -23.37 14.20
C ALA A 127 -13.82 -24.14 15.50
N TYR A 128 -13.28 -23.45 16.52
CA TYR A 128 -12.90 -24.08 17.78
C TYR A 128 -14.10 -24.57 18.60
N ASN A 129 -15.29 -24.02 18.37
CA ASN A 129 -16.53 -24.47 19.00
C ASN A 129 -16.96 -25.87 18.50
N TYR A 130 -16.55 -26.26 17.29
CA TYR A 130 -16.88 -27.57 16.74
C TYR A 130 -16.00 -28.64 17.36
N GLY A 131 -16.63 -29.68 17.93
CA GLY A 131 -15.90 -30.74 18.64
C GLY A 131 -15.17 -30.24 19.88
N ALA A 132 -15.67 -29.19 20.53
CA ALA A 132 -15.14 -28.73 21.82
C ALA A 132 -15.12 -29.90 22.83
N GLY A 133 -14.04 -29.99 23.61
CA GLY A 133 -13.80 -31.09 24.55
C GLY A 133 -13.37 -32.42 23.92
N HIS A 134 -13.29 -32.53 22.59
CA HIS A 134 -12.81 -33.74 21.91
C HIS A 134 -11.41 -33.55 21.35
N THR A 135 -10.62 -34.62 21.37
CA THR A 135 -9.34 -34.70 20.65
C THR A 135 -9.60 -34.68 19.15
N ILE A 136 -8.97 -33.73 18.45
CA ILE A 136 -9.12 -33.59 17.00
C ILE A 136 -7.99 -34.30 16.29
N HIS A 137 -8.36 -35.08 15.29
CA HIS A 137 -7.46 -35.78 14.39
C HIS A 137 -7.50 -35.14 13.01
N THR A 138 -6.37 -35.21 12.30
CA THR A 138 -6.28 -34.81 10.89
C THR A 138 -6.17 -36.07 10.03
N GLY A 139 -7.05 -36.20 9.04
CA GLY A 139 -7.01 -37.30 8.07
C GLY A 139 -5.97 -37.08 6.98
N SER A 140 -5.64 -38.12 6.23
CA SER A 140 -4.69 -38.08 5.11
C SER A 140 -5.04 -37.06 4.02
N ARG A 141 -6.32 -36.70 3.90
CA ARG A 141 -6.83 -35.68 2.96
C ARG A 141 -6.92 -34.28 3.57
N GLY A 142 -6.32 -34.06 4.73
CA GLY A 142 -6.29 -32.77 5.44
C GLY A 142 -7.60 -32.37 6.14
N GLY A 143 -8.65 -33.18 6.06
CA GLY A 143 -9.89 -32.95 6.81
C GLY A 143 -9.70 -33.24 8.30
N GLN A 144 -10.24 -32.37 9.15
CA GLN A 144 -10.20 -32.55 10.61
C GLN A 144 -11.50 -33.16 11.13
N TYR A 145 -11.38 -34.03 12.13
CA TYR A 145 -12.51 -34.76 12.70
C TYR A 145 -12.23 -35.20 14.15
N TYR A 146 -13.28 -35.61 14.85
CA TYR A 146 -13.19 -36.35 16.11
C TYR A 146 -14.02 -37.65 16.02
N TYR A 147 -13.77 -38.58 16.93
CA TYR A 147 -14.64 -39.75 17.10
C TYR A 147 -15.75 -39.42 18.10
N ASN A 148 -17.01 -39.50 17.68
CA ASN A 148 -18.15 -39.30 18.57
C ASN A 148 -18.37 -40.51 19.49
N SER A 149 -19.33 -40.40 20.42
CA SER A 149 -19.66 -41.46 21.39
C SER A 149 -20.03 -42.81 20.76
N ASN A 150 -20.49 -42.80 19.50
CA ASN A 150 -20.82 -44.01 18.74
C ASN A 150 -19.60 -44.57 17.96
N GLY A 151 -18.40 -44.02 18.18
CA GLY A 151 -17.16 -44.41 17.49
C GLY A 151 -17.08 -43.93 16.03
N HIS A 152 -17.98 -43.07 15.57
CA HIS A 152 -17.99 -42.57 14.19
C HIS A 152 -17.23 -41.25 14.05
N LYS A 153 -16.56 -41.08 12.90
CA LYS A 153 -15.86 -39.83 12.56
C LYS A 153 -16.86 -38.71 12.30
N THR A 154 -16.74 -37.61 13.04
CA THR A 154 -17.50 -36.38 12.83
C THR A 154 -16.55 -35.29 12.39
N TYR A 155 -16.69 -34.85 11.13
CA TYR A 155 -15.83 -33.83 10.55
C TYR A 155 -16.19 -32.43 11.05
N VAL A 156 -15.15 -31.63 11.31
CA VAL A 156 -15.24 -30.27 11.83
C VAL A 156 -14.52 -29.30 10.90
N PRO A 157 -14.87 -28.00 10.91
CA PRO A 157 -14.06 -26.98 10.26
C PRO A 157 -12.62 -27.02 10.77
N LYS A 158 -11.67 -26.78 9.87
CA LYS A 158 -10.25 -26.90 10.20
C LYS A 158 -9.83 -25.81 11.19
N ARG A 159 -8.92 -26.14 12.09
CA ARG A 159 -8.31 -25.21 13.04
C ARG A 159 -6.82 -25.48 13.19
N ASN A 160 -6.10 -24.53 13.76
CA ASN A 160 -4.69 -24.74 14.09
C ASN A 160 -4.63 -25.69 15.29
N LEU A 161 -3.85 -26.76 15.15
CA LEU A 161 -3.58 -27.70 16.23
C LEU A 161 -2.29 -27.23 16.90
N TRP A 162 -2.36 -26.98 18.21
CA TRP A 162 -1.25 -26.53 19.04
C TRP A 162 -0.82 -27.67 19.96
#